data_AF-A0A1H6V3S2-F1
#
_entry.id   AF-A0A1H6V3S2-F1
#
_cell.length_a   1.000
_cell.length_b   1.000
_cell.length_c   1.000
_cell.angle_alpha   90.00
_cell.angle_beta   90.00
_cell.angle_gamma   90.00
#
_symmetry.space_group_name_H-M   'P 1'
#
loop_
_entity.id
_entity.type
_entity.pdbx_description
1 polymer ?
#
loop_
_entity_poly.entity_id
_entity_poly.type
_entity_poly.pdbx_seq_one_letter_code
_entity_poly.pdbx_strand_id
1 'polypeptide(L)' 'MKPTTIRLTTDTIRRIEALVGNRRLALFIREAVENELQRRENPEAPTGQGTP' A
#
# COMPACT_ATOMS: atom_id res chain seq x y z
N MET A 1 8.70 -6.02 -14.68
CA MET A 1 8.62 -4.80 -13.83
C MET A 1 9.97 -4.10 -13.87
N LYS A 2 10.01 -2.76 -13.91
CA LYS A 2 11.25 -1.99 -13.82
C LYS A 2 11.54 -1.66 -12.34
N PRO A 3 12.76 -1.85 -11.82
CA PRO A 3 13.07 -1.53 -10.44
C PRO A 3 13.04 -0.01 -10.21
N THR A 4 12.49 0.41 -9.07
CA THR A 4 12.45 1.80 -8.62
C THR A 4 13.05 1.87 -7.21
N THR A 5 14.00 2.75 -7.00
CA THR A 5 14.60 3.00 -5.68
C THR A 5 13.87 4.15 -5.01
N ILE A 6 13.33 3.91 -3.81
CA ILE A 6 12.69 4.93 -2.98
C ILE A 6 13.38 5.03 -1.62
N ARG A 7 13.27 6.19 -0.97
CA ARG A 7 13.75 6.38 0.41
C ARG A 7 12.57 6.30 1.37
N LEU A 8 12.73 5.51 2.40
CA LEU A 8 11.81 5.40 3.54
C LEU A 8 12.62 5.58 4.82
N THR A 9 11.99 6.10 5.88
CA THR A 9 12.64 6.12 7.19
C THR A 9 12.82 4.70 7.71
N THR A 10 13.87 4.48 8.51
CA THR A 10 14.12 3.20 9.18
C THR A 10 12.90 2.75 9.99
N ASP A 11 12.22 3.68 10.66
CA ASP A 11 11.03 3.38 11.46
C ASP A 11 9.87 2.88 10.59
N THR A 12 9.70 3.44 9.40
CA THR A 12 8.66 2.97 8.45
C THR A 12 8.97 1.56 7.97
N ILE A 13 10.23 1.29 7.61
CA ILE A 13 10.67 -0.05 7.20
C ILE A 13 10.40 -1.06 8.32
N ARG A 14 10.79 -0.76 9.56
CA ARG A 14 10.55 -1.63 10.73
C ARG A 14 9.06 -1.89 10.97
N ARG A 15 8.22 -0.86 10.84
CA ARG A 15 6.75 -1.03 10.97
C ARG A 15 6.19 -1.98 9.92
N ILE A 16 6.66 -1.90 8.68
CA ILE A 16 6.22 -2.81 7.62
C ILE A 16 6.73 -4.23 7.91
N GLU A 17 8.02 -4.39 8.22
CA GLU A 17 8.61 -5.69 8.55
C GLU A 17 7.92 -6.37 9.74
N ALA A 18 7.49 -5.62 10.75
CA ALA A 18 6.73 -6.18 11.87
C ALA A 18 5.34 -6.70 11.45
N LEU A 19 4.70 -6.07 10.46
CA LEU A 19 3.37 -6.46 9.97
C LEU A 19 3.42 -7.63 8.98
N VAL A 20 4.38 -7.60 8.05
CA VAL A 20 4.43 -8.57 6.95
C VAL A 20 5.62 -9.52 7.02
N GLY A 21 6.57 -9.32 7.93
CA GLY A 21 7.80 -10.10 7.99
C GLY A 21 8.87 -9.65 7.00
N ASN A 22 10.12 -9.98 7.32
CA ASN A 22 11.34 -9.39 6.74
C ASN A 22 11.54 -9.62 5.23
N ARG A 23 10.77 -10.53 4.60
CA ARG A 23 10.90 -10.86 3.16
C ARG A 23 9.76 -10.34 2.30
N ARG A 24 8.78 -9.63 2.89
CA ARG A 24 7.57 -9.18 2.19
C ARG A 24 7.48 -7.66 2.02
N LEU A 25 8.53 -6.90 2.33
CA LEU A 25 8.56 -5.44 2.18
C LEU A 25 8.22 -4.98 0.75
N ALA A 26 8.88 -5.57 -0.26
CA ALA A 26 8.66 -5.20 -1.66
C ALA A 26 7.23 -5.54 -2.13
N LEU A 27 6.70 -6.69 -1.70
CA LEU A 27 5.33 -7.11 -2.01
C LEU A 27 4.32 -6.14 -1.38
N PHE A 28 4.49 -5.82 -0.10
CA PHE A 28 3.65 -4.87 0.63
C PHE A 28 3.63 -3.50 -0.03
N ILE A 29 4.79 -2.95 -0.39
CA ILE A 29 4.86 -1.63 -1.05
C ILE A 29 4.15 -1.67 -2.40
N ARG A 30 4.34 -2.74 -3.19
CA ARG A 30 3.66 -2.88 -4.48
C ARG A 30 2.15 -2.92 -4.31
N GLU A 31 1.64 -3.78 -3.44
CA GLU A 31 0.20 -3.91 -3.20
C GLU A 31 -0.41 -2.59 -2.68
N ALA A 32 0.29 -1.90 -1.78
CA ALA A 32 -0.15 -0.60 -1.28
C ALA A 32 -0.25 0.45 -2.40
N VAL A 33 0.70 0.46 -3.34
CA VAL A 33 0.68 1.37 -4.50
C VAL A 33 -0.46 1.03 -5.45
N GLU A 34 -0.64 -0.25 -5.81
CA GLU A 34 -1.73 -0.68 -6.70
C GLU A 34 -3.11 -0.35 -6.10
N ASN A 35 -3.31 -0.61 -4.80
CA ASN A 35 -4.55 -0.27 -4.10
C ASN A 35 -4.81 1.24 -4.09
N GLU A 36 -3.77 2.06 -3.89
CA GLU A 36 -3.90 3.52 -3.92
C GLU A 36 -4.19 4.05 -5.33
N LEU A 37 -3.59 3.47 -6.36
CA LEU A 37 -3.91 3.80 -7.75
C LEU A 37 -5.37 3.48 -8.05
N GLN A 38 -5.83 2.26 -7.74
CA GLN A 38 -7.23 1.86 -7.93
C GLN A 38 -8.20 2.81 -7.21
N ARG A 39 -7.88 3.23 -5.97
CA ARG A 39 -8.71 4.18 -5.21
C ARG A 39 -8.82 5.56 -5.90
N ARG A 40 -7.75 6.03 -6.54
CA ARG A 40 -7.73 7.33 -7.24
C ARG A 40 -8.33 7.26 -8.63
N GLU A 41 -8.15 6.14 -9.32
CA GLU A 41 -8.66 5.91 -10.67
C GLU A 41 -10.15 5.58 -10.65
N ASN A 42 -10.67 5.00 -9.57
CA ASN A 42 -12.09 4.73 -9.37
C ASN A 42 -12.65 5.42 -8.11
N PRO A 43 -12.83 6.76 -8.14
CA PRO A 43 -13.36 7.51 -7.00
C PRO A 43 -14.83 7.19 -6.66
N GLU A 44 -15.54 6.44 -7.52
CA GLU A 44 -16.96 6.08 -7.38
C GLU A 44 -17.22 4.68 -6.81
N ALA A 45 -16.32 4.12 -5.99
CA ALA A 45 -16.69 2.98 -5.14
C ALA A 45 -17.16 3.51 -3.77
N PRO A 46 -18.47 3.74 -3.54
CA PRO A 46 -18.97 4.02 -2.21
C PRO A 46 -18.84 2.74 -1.38
N THR A 47 -17.77 2.61 -0.60
CA THR A 47 -17.83 1.78 0.61
C THR A 47 -18.81 2.45 1.56
N GLY A 48 -20.01 1.87 1.59
CA GLY A 48 -21.25 2.53 1.99
C GLY A 48 -21.34 3.05 3.41
N GLN A 49 -22.19 4.06 3.57
CA GLN A 49 -23.32 4.03 4.50
C GLN A 49 -24.36 5.05 4.02
N GLY A 50 -25.22 4.59 3.10
CA GLY A 50 -26.57 5.07 2.97
C GLY A 50 -27.48 3.98 3.50
N THR A 51 -28.09 4.18 4.65
CA THR A 51 -29.26 3.42 5.10
C THR A 51 -30.14 4.41 5.88
N PRO A 52 -31.46 4.47 5.56
CA PRO A 52 -32.37 5.53 6.02
C PRO A 52 -32.62 5.52 7.53
#